data_AF-A0A1Y4MLG7-F1
#
_entry.id   AF-A0A1Y4MLG7-F1
#
_cell.length_a   1.000
_cell.length_b   1.000
_cell.length_c   1.000
_cell.angle_alpha   90.00
_cell.angle_beta   90.00
_cell.angle_gamma   90.00
#
_symmetry.space_group_name_H-M   'P 1'
#
loop_
_entity.id
_entity.type
_entity.pdbx_description
1 polymer ?
#
loop_
_entity_poly.entity_id
_entity_poly.type
_entity_poly.pdbx_seq_one_letter_code
_entity_poly.pdbx_strand_id
1 'polypeptide(L)'
;MACLRIIQECRPRFWALENPVGYLREYMGKPRLTFQPWEYGDPWTKRTDIWGQFCIPEKKFSSWEDVPNKIPLYSRPGRSKPNFAYLHKSSHKLIPQLSFASPKTDAEFRAITPPGFARAFFEANQ
;
A
#
# COMPACT_ATOMS: atom_id res chain seq x y z
N MET A 1 -8.52 -6.56 15.89
CA MET A 1 -8.52 -7.63 16.92
C MET A 1 -8.83 -9.02 16.36
N ALA A 2 -9.83 -9.21 15.48
CA ALA A 2 -10.15 -10.53 14.92
C ALA A 2 -8.94 -11.25 14.28
N CYS A 3 -8.20 -10.59 13.38
CA CYS A 3 -7.02 -11.20 12.74
C CYS A 3 -5.92 -11.58 13.76
N LEU A 4 -5.73 -10.77 14.80
CA LEU A 4 -4.70 -11.03 15.82
C LEU A 4 -5.01 -12.26 16.65
N ARG A 5 -6.29 -12.52 16.95
CA ARG A 5 -6.70 -13.75 17.62
C ARG A 5 -6.38 -14.99 16.77
N ILE A 6 -6.65 -14.92 15.47
CA ILE A 6 -6.32 -16.02 14.54
C ILE A 6 -4.80 -16.22 14.49
N ILE A 7 -4.01 -15.14 14.37
CA ILE A 7 -2.55 -15.21 14.37
C ILE A 7 -2.03 -15.82 15.68
N GLN A 8 -2.58 -15.43 16.82
CA GLN A 8 -2.17 -15.92 18.13
C GLN A 8 -2.49 -17.41 18.30
N GLU A 9 -3.66 -17.86 17.83
CA GLU A 9 -4.08 -19.27 17.91
C GLU A 9 -3.25 -20.15 16.96
N CYS A 10 -3.13 -19.74 15.70
CA CYS A 10 -2.45 -20.52 14.68
C CYS A 10 -0.91 -20.47 14.78
N ARG A 11 -0.36 -19.44 15.44
CA ARG A 11 1.09 -19.17 15.54
C ARG A 11 1.85 -19.39 14.21
N PRO A 12 1.42 -18.76 13.11
CA PRO A 12 2.01 -19.01 11.81
C PRO A 12 3.46 -18.52 11.77
N ARG A 13 4.34 -19.24 11.06
CA ARG A 13 5.74 -18.84 10.84
C ARG A 13 5.87 -17.56 9.99
N PHE A 14 4.86 -17.29 9.17
CA PHE A 14 4.79 -16.15 8.29
C PHE A 14 3.40 -15.53 8.37
N TRP A 15 3.34 -14.22 8.57
CA TRP A 15 2.09 -13.46 8.48
C TRP A 15 2.38 -12.00 8.23
N ALA A 16 1.41 -11.31 7.63
CA ALA A 16 1.44 -9.87 7.41
C ALA A 16 0.04 -9.28 7.56
N LEU A 17 -0.04 -8.10 8.17
CA LEU A 17 -1.26 -7.31 8.31
C LEU A 17 -0.98 -5.91 7.79
N GLU A 18 -1.54 -5.57 6.63
CA GLU A 18 -1.42 -4.26 6.00
C GLU A 18 -2.60 -3.36 6.40
N ASN A 19 -2.31 -2.10 6.71
CA ASN A 19 -3.32 -1.07 6.90
C ASN A 19 -2.74 0.32 6.61
N PRO A 20 -3.49 1.25 5.99
CA PRO A 20 -3.08 2.64 5.92
C PRO A 20 -2.71 3.22 7.29
N VAL A 21 -1.76 4.15 7.33
CA VAL A 21 -1.34 4.80 8.58
C VAL A 21 -2.55 5.45 9.26
N GLY A 22 -2.74 5.15 10.55
CA GLY A 22 -3.84 5.67 11.36
C GLY A 22 -3.82 5.09 12.78
N TYR A 23 -4.99 5.00 13.40
CA TYR A 23 -5.18 4.60 14.80
C TYR A 23 -4.68 3.19 15.14
N LEU A 24 -4.51 2.29 14.16
CA LEU A 24 -4.06 0.91 14.43
C LEU A 24 -2.68 0.86 15.11
N ARG A 25 -1.82 1.87 14.91
CA ARG A 25 -0.53 2.00 15.60
C ARG A 25 -0.66 2.10 17.12
N GLU A 26 -1.75 2.69 17.63
CA GLU A 26 -1.98 2.84 19.06
C GLU A 26 -2.22 1.47 19.72
N TYR A 27 -2.78 0.52 18.97
CA TYR A 27 -3.07 -0.84 19.45
C TYR A 27 -1.96 -1.84 19.13
N MET A 28 -1.28 -1.67 17.99
CA MET A 28 -0.29 -2.63 17.47
C MET A 28 1.16 -2.23 17.74
N GLY A 29 1.39 -1.02 18.23
CA GLY A 29 2.73 -0.45 18.35
C GLY A 29 3.38 -0.17 16.99
N LYS A 30 4.71 -0.09 17.00
CA LYS A 30 5.50 0.27 15.81
C LYS A 30 5.34 -0.80 14.70
N PRO A 31 4.96 -0.42 13.47
CA PRO A 31 4.92 -1.35 12.34
C PRO A 31 6.31 -1.84 11.97
N ARG A 32 6.39 -3.04 11.39
CA ARG A 32 7.65 -3.61 10.90
C ARG A 32 8.15 -2.87 9.66
N LEU A 33 7.23 -2.42 8.82
CA LEU A 33 7.52 -1.55 7.67
C LEU A 33 6.41 -0.52 7.51
N THR A 34 6.80 0.72 7.23
CA THR A 34 5.92 1.75 6.69
C THR A 34 6.42 2.10 5.30
N PHE A 35 5.55 2.10 4.31
CA PHE A 35 5.92 2.34 2.92
C PHE A 35 5.00 3.31 2.19
N GLN A 36 5.43 3.72 1.01
CA GLN A 36 4.65 4.43 0.01
C GLN A 36 4.63 3.65 -1.31
N PRO A 37 3.52 3.65 -2.07
CA PRO A 37 3.42 2.95 -3.35
C PRO A 37 4.53 3.32 -4.34
N TRP A 38 4.88 4.60 -4.40
CA TRP A 38 5.92 5.09 -5.31
C TRP A 38 7.32 4.53 -5.04
N GLU A 39 7.61 4.10 -3.82
CA GLU A 39 8.89 3.44 -3.48
C GLU A 39 9.07 2.12 -4.24
N TYR A 40 7.97 1.54 -4.75
CA TYR A 40 7.94 0.27 -5.49
C TYR A 40 7.43 0.44 -6.94
N GLY A 41 7.32 1.69 -7.43
CA GLY A 41 7.02 2.00 -8.83
C GLY A 41 5.57 2.33 -9.17
N ASP A 42 4.68 2.37 -8.19
CA ASP A 42 3.31 2.85 -8.38
C ASP A 42 3.24 4.37 -8.15
N PRO A 43 2.98 5.22 -9.17
CA PRO A 43 3.21 6.66 -9.11
C PRO A 43 2.11 7.43 -8.34
N TRP A 44 1.93 7.09 -7.06
CA TRP A 44 1.10 7.80 -6.10
C TRP A 44 1.58 7.58 -4.66
N THR A 45 1.03 8.37 -3.75
CA THR A 45 1.25 8.22 -2.31
C THR A 45 0.04 7.57 -1.66
N LYS A 46 0.29 6.73 -0.66
CA LYS A 46 -0.69 6.14 0.25
C LYS A 46 0.13 5.54 1.38
N ARG A 47 0.40 6.33 2.41
CA ARG A 47 1.30 5.90 3.48
C ARG A 47 0.66 4.71 4.19
N THR A 48 1.32 3.56 4.15
CA THR A 48 0.77 2.29 4.60
C THR A 48 1.72 1.62 5.56
N ASP A 49 1.16 1.03 6.61
CA ASP A 49 1.86 0.24 7.61
C ASP A 49 1.62 -1.25 7.39
N ILE A 50 2.62 -2.05 7.72
CA ILE A 50 2.53 -3.49 7.73
C ILE A 50 3.20 -4.05 9.00
N TRP A 51 2.46 -4.89 9.72
CA TRP A 51 2.92 -5.65 10.88
C TRP A 51 3.03 -7.12 10.50
N GLY A 52 3.96 -7.86 11.10
CA GLY A 52 4.08 -9.27 10.78
C GLY A 52 5.45 -9.88 10.99
N GLN A 53 5.56 -11.14 10.56
CA GLN A 53 6.81 -11.90 10.44
C GLN A 53 7.07 -12.13 8.95
N PHE A 54 7.89 -11.25 8.37
CA PHE A 54 8.25 -11.25 6.95
C PHE A 54 9.62 -10.58 6.73
N CYS A 55 10.24 -10.86 5.60
CA CYS A 55 11.40 -10.16 5.04
C CYS A 55 10.95 -8.84 4.42
N ILE A 56 11.65 -7.76 4.74
CA ILE A 56 11.34 -6.42 4.23
C ILE A 56 11.76 -6.36 2.75
N PRO A 57 10.84 -6.07 1.82
CA PRO A 57 11.20 -5.93 0.41
C PRO A 57 12.08 -4.71 0.17
N GLU A 58 12.99 -4.81 -0.78
CA GLU A 58 13.85 -3.69 -1.18
C GLU A 58 13.05 -2.62 -1.93
N LYS A 59 13.34 -1.35 -1.64
CA LYS A 59 12.72 -0.22 -2.34
C LYS A 59 13.37 -0.05 -3.70
N LYS A 60 12.56 0.16 -4.72
CA LYS A 60 13.02 0.46 -6.08
C LYS A 60 13.43 1.92 -6.24
N PHE A 61 12.81 2.82 -5.50
CA PHE A 61 13.06 4.26 -5.58
C PHE A 61 13.25 4.87 -4.18
N SER A 62 14.23 5.75 -4.06
CA SER A 62 14.48 6.56 -2.85
C SER A 62 13.88 7.96 -2.96
N SER A 63 13.68 8.47 -4.18
CA SER A 63 13.01 9.75 -4.45
C SER A 63 11.79 9.60 -5.36
N TRP A 64 10.86 10.53 -5.24
CA TRP A 64 9.65 10.57 -6.08
C TRP A 64 9.95 10.98 -7.52
N GLU A 65 10.96 11.83 -7.68
CA GLU A 65 11.40 12.41 -8.94
C GLU A 65 11.84 11.30 -9.90
N ASP A 66 12.50 10.26 -9.37
CA ASP A 66 13.03 9.11 -10.12
C ASP A 66 11.94 8.14 -10.61
N VAL A 67 10.71 8.25 -10.09
CA VAL A 67 9.63 7.34 -10.45
C VAL A 67 9.15 7.66 -11.88
N PRO A 68 9.29 6.74 -12.85
CA PRO A 68 8.89 7.00 -14.23
C PRO A 68 7.36 6.96 -14.40
N ASN A 69 6.88 7.36 -15.58
CA ASN A 69 5.50 7.13 -16.02
C ASN A 69 4.42 7.67 -15.05
N LYS A 70 4.64 8.88 -14.51
CA LYS A 70 3.67 9.53 -13.62
C LYS A 70 2.33 9.73 -14.33
N ILE A 71 1.25 9.35 -13.65
CA ILE A 71 -0.12 9.38 -14.16
C ILE A 71 -0.77 10.71 -13.76
N PRO A 72 -1.64 11.33 -14.59
CA PRO A 72 -2.33 12.57 -14.27
C PRO A 72 -3.43 12.38 -13.20
N LEU A 73 -3.04 11.94 -12.01
CA LEU A 73 -3.92 11.78 -10.86
C LEU A 73 -4.10 13.13 -10.14
N TYR A 74 -5.32 13.35 -9.64
CA TYR A 74 -5.63 14.54 -8.86
C TYR A 74 -4.68 14.67 -7.65
N SER A 75 -4.09 15.85 -7.53
CA SER A 75 -3.30 16.26 -6.37
C SER A 75 -3.99 17.45 -5.71
N ARG A 76 -4.06 17.43 -4.38
CA ARG A 76 -4.66 18.53 -3.61
C ARG A 76 -3.85 19.81 -3.80
N PRO A 77 -4.48 21.00 -3.77
CA PRO A 77 -3.76 22.27 -3.81
C PRO A 77 -2.62 22.32 -2.79
N GLY A 78 -1.44 22.77 -3.22
CA GLY A 78 -0.24 22.83 -2.38
C GLY A 78 0.47 21.49 -2.15
N ARG A 79 0.07 20.40 -2.83
CA ARG A 79 0.76 19.10 -2.78
C ARG A 79 1.30 18.73 -4.16
N SER A 80 2.55 18.25 -4.20
CA SER A 80 3.24 17.83 -5.43
C SER A 80 3.01 16.37 -5.82
N LYS A 81 2.41 15.56 -4.93
CA LYS A 81 2.21 14.12 -5.12
C LYS A 81 0.73 13.77 -4.99
N PRO A 82 0.16 12.97 -5.91
CA PRO A 82 -1.21 12.50 -5.77
C PRO A 82 -1.29 11.54 -4.58
N ASN A 83 -2.33 11.68 -3.77
CA ASN A 83 -2.58 10.79 -2.64
C ASN A 83 -3.81 9.94 -2.92
N PHE A 84 -3.57 8.64 -3.05
CA PHE A 84 -4.55 7.64 -3.41
C PHE A 84 -5.72 7.56 -2.44
N ALA A 85 -5.50 7.88 -1.16
CA ALA A 85 -6.55 7.88 -0.14
C ALA A 85 -7.65 8.93 -0.42
N TYR A 86 -7.41 9.89 -1.31
CA TYR A 86 -8.36 10.94 -1.69
C TYR A 86 -8.90 10.79 -3.11
N LEU A 87 -8.52 9.74 -3.83
CA LEU A 87 -9.07 9.47 -5.15
C LEU A 87 -10.47 8.86 -5.03
N HIS A 88 -11.35 9.26 -5.93
CA HIS A 88 -12.65 8.62 -6.15
C HIS A 88 -12.45 7.40 -7.07
N LYS A 89 -13.29 6.37 -6.95
CA LYS A 89 -13.22 5.15 -7.77
C LYS A 89 -13.21 5.41 -9.28
N SER A 90 -13.79 6.53 -9.74
CA SER A 90 -13.77 6.90 -11.16
C SER A 90 -12.37 7.17 -11.71
N SER A 91 -11.37 7.39 -10.84
CA SER A 91 -9.96 7.51 -11.22
C SER A 91 -9.32 6.16 -11.55
N HIS A 92 -9.96 5.03 -11.21
CA HIS A 92 -9.45 3.68 -11.50
C HIS A 92 -9.09 3.48 -12.98
N LYS A 93 -9.92 4.00 -13.90
CA LYS A 93 -9.69 3.95 -15.35
C LYS A 93 -8.39 4.64 -15.82
N LEU A 94 -7.83 5.51 -14.99
CA LEU A 94 -6.57 6.23 -15.28
C LEU A 94 -5.34 5.44 -14.82
N ILE A 95 -5.51 4.31 -14.12
CA ILE A 95 -4.42 3.57 -13.46
C ILE A 95 -4.30 2.17 -14.10
N PRO A 96 -3.52 2.02 -15.18
CA PRO A 96 -3.38 0.75 -15.89
C PRO A 96 -2.90 -0.39 -15.00
N GLN A 97 -2.08 -0.09 -13.98
CA GLN A 97 -1.56 -1.05 -13.01
C GLN A 97 -2.68 -1.76 -12.25
N LEU A 98 -3.86 -1.13 -12.11
CA LEU A 98 -5.02 -1.65 -11.39
C LEU A 98 -6.10 -2.22 -12.31
N SER A 99 -5.81 -2.39 -13.61
CA SER A 99 -6.77 -2.89 -14.61
C SER A 99 -7.33 -4.29 -14.30
N PHE A 100 -6.64 -5.08 -13.47
CA PHE A 100 -7.11 -6.38 -12.98
C PHE A 100 -8.27 -6.28 -11.98
N ALA A 101 -8.52 -5.09 -11.41
CA ALA A 101 -9.58 -4.86 -10.43
C ALA A 101 -10.77 -4.11 -11.05
N SER A 102 -11.95 -4.26 -10.45
CA SER A 102 -13.16 -3.52 -10.86
C SER A 102 -13.92 -3.04 -9.62
N PRO A 103 -13.39 -2.04 -8.89
CA PRO A 103 -13.96 -1.59 -7.63
C PRO A 103 -15.30 -0.89 -7.85
N LYS A 104 -16.32 -1.33 -7.10
CA LYS A 104 -17.68 -0.76 -7.11
C LYS A 104 -17.80 0.42 -6.15
N THR A 105 -16.93 0.50 -5.13
CA THR A 105 -16.95 1.56 -4.12
C THR A 105 -15.58 2.22 -3.97
N ASP A 106 -15.55 3.43 -3.39
CA ASP A 106 -14.30 4.10 -3.01
C ASP A 106 -13.50 3.29 -1.99
N ALA A 107 -14.20 2.59 -1.10
CA ALA A 107 -13.57 1.72 -0.10
C ALA A 107 -12.86 0.55 -0.78
N GLU A 108 -13.52 -0.15 -1.70
CA GLU A 108 -12.90 -1.22 -2.49
C GLU A 108 -11.71 -0.70 -3.30
N PHE A 109 -11.85 0.45 -3.97
CA PHE A 109 -10.76 1.05 -4.73
C PHE A 109 -9.55 1.35 -3.83
N ARG A 110 -9.80 1.97 -2.67
CA ARG A 110 -8.77 2.30 -1.69
C ARG A 110 -8.27 1.09 -0.90
N ALA A 111 -8.90 -0.08 -1.00
CA ALA A 111 -8.41 -1.31 -0.37
C ALA A 111 -7.39 -2.05 -1.23
N ILE A 112 -7.27 -1.72 -2.52
CA ILE A 112 -6.32 -2.39 -3.42
C ILE A 112 -4.88 -2.11 -2.97
N THR A 113 -4.12 -3.17 -2.71
CA THR A 113 -2.69 -3.10 -2.44
C THR A 113 -1.94 -2.69 -3.72
N PRO A 114 -0.99 -1.75 -3.64
CA PRO A 114 -0.21 -1.32 -4.81
C PRO A 114 0.53 -2.51 -5.46
N PRO A 115 0.38 -2.74 -6.78
CA PRO A 115 0.96 -3.91 -7.45
C PRO A 115 2.48 -3.99 -7.39
N GLY A 116 3.17 -2.84 -7.44
CA GLY A 116 4.62 -2.77 -7.31
C GLY A 116 5.09 -3.28 -5.94
N PHE A 117 4.40 -2.83 -4.87
CA PHE A 117 4.67 -3.32 -3.52
C PHE A 117 4.32 -4.81 -3.38
N ALA A 118 3.15 -5.24 -3.88
CA ALA A 118 2.72 -6.63 -3.79
C ALA A 118 3.72 -7.60 -4.44
N ARG A 119 4.27 -7.23 -5.59
CA ARG A 119 5.31 -8.01 -6.28
C ARG A 119 6.60 -8.09 -5.46
N ALA A 120 7.13 -6.94 -5.04
CA ALA A 120 8.38 -6.91 -4.26
C ALA A 120 8.24 -7.66 -2.94
N PHE A 121 7.08 -7.53 -2.27
CA PHE A 121 6.76 -8.24 -1.04
C PHE A 121 6.73 -9.76 -1.23
N PHE A 122 6.15 -10.24 -2.33
CA PHE A 122 6.15 -11.65 -2.70
C PHE A 122 7.57 -12.17 -2.97
N GLU A 123 8.36 -11.45 -3.78
CA GLU A 123 9.74 -11.83 -4.13
C GLU A 123 10.65 -11.92 -2.89
N ALA A 124 10.48 -11.02 -1.92
CA ALA A 124 11.27 -11.03 -0.69
C ALA A 124 10.90 -12.17 0.29
N ASN A 125 9.77 -12.86 0.09
CA ASN A 125 9.19 -13.81 1.05
C ASN A 125 8.85 -15.17 0.43
N GLN A 126 9.58 -15.60 -0.60
CA GLN A 126 9.48 -16.95 -1.18
C GLN A 126 10.00 -18.04 -0.24
#